data_AF-A0A6P0WWG5-F1
#
_entry.id   AF-A0A6P0WWG5-F1
#
_cell.length_a   1.000
_cell.length_b   1.000
_cell.length_c   1.000
_cell.angle_alpha   90.00
_cell.angle_beta   90.00
_cell.angle_gamma   90.00
#
_symmetry.space_group_name_H-M   'P 1'
#
loop_
_entity.id
_entity.type
_entity.pdbx_description
1 polymer ?
#
loop_
_entity_poly.entity_id
_entity_poly.type
_entity_poly.pdbx_seq_one_letter_code
_entity_poly.pdbx_strand_id
1 'polypeptide(L)'
;CDFDQLFTYGGRSFSIFDASGNLVFDSGNDFERITAELLPANFNSDNDENTFDTRSDAKGPEPEAVAVGVIDGRTFAFIGLERVGGIMVYDVSNPTNPLFVQYINNRDFAGDPAAGTAGDLGPEGIVFISAADSPTGSALLAVANEVSGTTTLFDIESNITQAGSTGENLVGTDGNDFLFGGPGNDTITGGLGDDLLRGGPGSDALTGDGGSDTFVLAPGEGTDTITDFSVGEDFIGLAEGLTFGQLSISDDGCGNALIRFNNETLAVFNGVDANLLTDTVFTTSAI
;
A
#
# COMPACT_ATOMS: atom_id res chain seq x y z
N CYS A 1 -34.87 -29.52 -13.62
CA CYS A 1 -34.47 -28.43 -12.72
C CYS A 1 -33.26 -27.82 -13.36
N ASP A 2 -33.48 -26.87 -14.26
CA ASP A 2 -32.42 -26.14 -14.95
C ASP A 2 -31.87 -25.10 -13.98
N PHE A 3 -30.57 -25.13 -13.77
CA PHE A 3 -29.85 -24.09 -13.07
C PHE A 3 -28.72 -23.63 -13.99
N ASP A 4 -29.07 -22.74 -14.92
CA ASP A 4 -28.09 -21.86 -15.54
C ASP A 4 -28.09 -20.56 -14.73
N GLN A 5 -27.39 -20.57 -13.59
CA GLN A 5 -27.03 -19.32 -12.92
C GLN A 5 -25.68 -18.87 -13.48
N LEU A 6 -25.73 -17.85 -14.33
CA LEU A 6 -24.55 -17.12 -14.76
C LEU A 6 -24.24 -16.10 -13.66
N PHE A 7 -23.18 -16.33 -12.89
CA PHE A 7 -22.66 -15.33 -11.96
C PHE A 7 -21.77 -14.37 -12.73
N THR A 8 -22.18 -13.10 -12.80
CA THR A 8 -21.32 -12.01 -13.25
C THR A 8 -20.66 -11.42 -12.00
N TYR A 9 -19.36 -11.66 -11.85
CA TYR A 9 -18.55 -11.00 -10.85
C TYR A 9 -18.36 -9.55 -11.29
N GLY A 10 -18.88 -8.58 -10.52
CA GLY A 10 -18.28 -7.25 -10.55
C GLY A 10 -16.86 -7.43 -10.01
N GLY A 11 -15.85 -7.18 -10.83
CA GLY A 11 -14.46 -7.40 -10.44
C GLY A 11 -14.15 -6.51 -9.23
N ARG A 12 -13.61 -7.08 -8.15
CA ARG A 12 -13.06 -6.32 -6.99
C ARG A 12 -11.54 -6.41 -6.93
N SER A 13 -10.98 -6.89 -8.02
CA SER A 13 -9.57 -6.98 -8.31
C SER A 13 -9.32 -6.29 -9.63
N PHE A 14 -8.07 -5.97 -9.89
CA PHE A 14 -7.62 -5.84 -11.27
C PHE A 14 -6.85 -7.10 -11.64
N SER A 15 -6.96 -7.48 -12.90
CA SER A 15 -6.27 -8.65 -13.43
C SER A 15 -5.42 -8.24 -14.62
N ILE A 16 -4.25 -8.86 -14.73
CA ILE A 16 -3.38 -8.74 -15.90
C ILE A 16 -3.48 -10.04 -16.69
N PHE A 17 -3.71 -9.92 -18.00
CA PHE A 17 -3.70 -11.05 -18.93
C PHE A 17 -2.56 -10.90 -19.92
N ASP A 18 -1.99 -12.02 -20.35
CA ASP A 18 -1.00 -12.02 -21.43
C ASP A 18 -1.67 -11.86 -22.80
N ALA A 19 -0.86 -11.70 -23.85
CA ALA A 19 -1.35 -11.55 -25.23
C ALA A 19 -2.10 -12.79 -25.76
N SER A 20 -2.00 -13.94 -25.08
CA SER A 20 -2.74 -15.17 -25.41
C SER A 20 -4.04 -15.29 -24.61
N GLY A 21 -4.34 -14.35 -23.73
CA GLY A 21 -5.51 -14.34 -22.86
C GLY A 21 -5.36 -15.18 -21.59
N ASN A 22 -4.15 -15.61 -21.23
CA ASN A 22 -3.93 -16.29 -19.95
C ASN A 22 -3.85 -15.27 -18.82
N LEU A 23 -4.45 -15.61 -17.67
CA LEU A 23 -4.32 -14.82 -16.45
C LEU A 23 -2.86 -14.86 -15.97
N VAL A 24 -2.27 -13.68 -15.76
CA VAL A 24 -0.89 -13.47 -15.30
C VAL A 24 -0.89 -13.10 -13.82
N PHE A 25 -1.78 -12.19 -13.44
CA PHE A 25 -1.93 -11.70 -12.07
C PHE A 25 -3.38 -11.32 -11.82
N ASP A 26 -3.82 -11.49 -10.57
CA ASP A 26 -5.08 -10.97 -10.05
C ASP A 26 -4.81 -10.42 -8.66
N SER A 27 -5.23 -9.17 -8.40
CA SER A 27 -5.00 -8.52 -7.11
C SER A 27 -5.83 -9.11 -5.96
N GLY A 28 -6.69 -10.10 -6.23
CA GLY A 28 -7.47 -10.77 -5.19
C GLY A 28 -8.32 -9.80 -4.38
N ASN A 29 -7.99 -9.66 -3.10
CA ASN A 29 -8.66 -8.79 -2.14
C ASN A 29 -7.82 -7.58 -1.71
N ASP A 30 -6.80 -7.20 -2.51
CA ASP A 30 -5.91 -6.08 -2.17
C ASP A 30 -6.69 -4.79 -1.94
N PHE A 31 -7.71 -4.48 -2.77
CA PHE A 31 -8.46 -3.24 -2.62
C PHE A 31 -9.18 -3.18 -1.27
N GLU A 32 -9.86 -4.26 -0.89
CA GLU A 32 -10.50 -4.36 0.43
C GLU A 32 -9.50 -4.24 1.56
N ARG A 33 -8.39 -4.99 1.50
CA ARG A 33 -7.36 -5.00 2.54
C ARG A 33 -6.76 -3.59 2.72
N ILE A 34 -6.29 -2.99 1.63
CA ILE A 34 -5.66 -1.67 1.62
C ILE A 34 -6.63 -0.60 2.13
N THR A 35 -7.88 -0.57 1.65
CA THR A 35 -8.85 0.44 2.12
C THR A 35 -9.30 0.23 3.56
N ALA A 36 -9.37 -1.01 4.04
CA ALA A 36 -9.65 -1.31 5.45
C ALA A 36 -8.51 -0.84 6.36
N GLU A 37 -7.26 -0.97 5.90
CA GLU A 37 -6.07 -0.53 6.63
C GLU A 37 -5.90 0.99 6.64
N LEU A 38 -6.02 1.62 5.46
CA LEU A 38 -5.82 3.06 5.30
C LEU A 38 -6.99 3.87 5.86
N LEU A 39 -8.21 3.36 5.74
CA LEU A 39 -9.44 4.09 6.06
C LEU A 39 -10.40 3.25 6.92
N PRO A 40 -9.96 2.74 8.09
CA PRO A 40 -10.73 1.76 8.86
C PRO A 40 -12.11 2.27 9.30
N ALA A 41 -12.23 3.57 9.62
CA ALA A 41 -13.50 4.19 10.00
C ALA A 41 -14.46 4.44 8.82
N ASN A 42 -13.93 4.40 7.60
CA ASN A 42 -14.64 4.68 6.36
C ASN A 42 -14.62 3.49 5.39
N PHE A 43 -14.10 2.35 5.84
CA PHE A 43 -14.24 1.09 5.15
C PHE A 43 -15.74 0.79 5.03
N ASN A 44 -16.22 0.48 3.82
CA ASN A 44 -17.66 0.33 3.53
C ASN A 44 -18.48 1.64 3.71
N SER A 45 -18.01 2.78 3.21
CA SER A 45 -18.62 4.09 3.51
C SER A 45 -20.02 4.39 2.93
N ASP A 46 -20.81 3.38 2.56
CA ASP A 46 -22.26 3.41 2.75
C ASP A 46 -22.98 2.05 2.54
N ASN A 47 -22.83 1.15 3.53
CA ASN A 47 -24.01 0.59 4.25
C ASN A 47 -24.20 -0.97 4.28
N ASP A 48 -23.26 -1.64 4.97
CA ASP A 48 -23.37 -2.75 5.99
C ASP A 48 -24.09 -4.09 5.66
N GLU A 49 -23.78 -5.29 6.23
CA GLU A 49 -23.19 -5.69 7.52
C GLU A 49 -21.85 -6.45 7.45
N ASN A 50 -20.97 -6.10 8.39
CA ASN A 50 -19.59 -6.51 8.57
C ASN A 50 -19.39 -7.81 9.40
N THR A 51 -18.90 -8.87 8.74
CA THR A 51 -17.93 -9.82 9.35
C THR A 51 -16.93 -10.28 8.28
N PHE A 52 -15.63 -10.19 8.58
CA PHE A 52 -14.51 -10.53 7.68
C PHE A 52 -14.54 -12.00 7.20
N ASP A 53 -15.22 -12.88 7.95
CA ASP A 53 -15.12 -14.34 7.85
C ASP A 53 -16.13 -15.00 6.88
N THR A 54 -16.83 -14.19 6.10
CA THR A 54 -17.53 -14.68 4.91
C THR A 54 -17.21 -13.72 3.79
N ARG A 55 -16.80 -14.23 2.63
CA ARG A 55 -16.70 -13.45 1.37
C ARG A 55 -18.10 -13.01 0.95
N SER A 56 -18.71 -12.16 1.77
CA SER A 56 -20.08 -11.72 1.67
C SER A 56 -20.23 -10.97 0.35
N ASP A 57 -21.22 -11.37 -0.40
CA ASP A 57 -21.77 -10.77 -1.60
C ASP A 57 -22.30 -9.33 -1.38
N ALA A 58 -21.93 -8.66 -0.28
CA ALA A 58 -22.24 -7.28 0.06
C ALA A 58 -20.97 -6.40 0.16
N LYS A 59 -20.60 -5.82 -1.00
CA LYS A 59 -19.94 -4.52 -1.30
C LYS A 59 -18.57 -4.15 -0.65
N GLY A 60 -17.49 -4.32 -1.41
CA GLY A 60 -16.15 -3.72 -1.20
C GLY A 60 -15.86 -2.56 -2.16
N PRO A 61 -14.61 -2.06 -2.27
CA PRO A 61 -14.23 -1.06 -3.28
C PRO A 61 -14.37 -1.64 -4.68
N GLU A 62 -15.10 -0.95 -5.56
CA GLU A 62 -15.43 -1.43 -6.90
C GLU A 62 -14.60 -0.64 -7.93
N PRO A 63 -13.68 -1.27 -8.69
CA PRO A 63 -12.95 -0.60 -9.75
C PRO A 63 -13.88 -0.14 -10.87
N GLU A 64 -13.86 1.16 -11.17
CA GLU A 64 -14.73 1.81 -12.17
C GLU A 64 -13.95 2.31 -13.38
N ALA A 65 -12.67 2.64 -13.20
CA ALA A 65 -11.84 3.15 -14.27
C ALA A 65 -10.41 2.62 -14.16
N VAL A 66 -9.75 2.43 -15.31
CA VAL A 66 -8.33 2.08 -15.37
C VAL A 66 -7.59 2.96 -16.37
N ALA A 67 -6.43 3.47 -15.98
CA ALA A 67 -5.46 4.09 -16.87
C ALA A 67 -4.11 3.42 -16.65
N VAL A 68 -3.28 3.42 -17.69
CA VAL A 68 -1.90 2.95 -17.61
C VAL A 68 -0.98 4.05 -18.10
N GLY A 69 0.09 4.31 -17.36
CA GLY A 69 1.08 5.33 -17.66
C GLY A 69 2.49 4.82 -17.51
N VAL A 70 3.45 5.51 -18.14
CA VAL A 70 4.88 5.25 -17.93
C VAL A 70 5.49 6.49 -17.30
N ILE A 71 6.15 6.29 -16.15
CA ILE A 71 6.87 7.33 -15.41
C ILE A 71 8.28 6.79 -15.17
N ASP A 72 9.30 7.51 -15.63
CA ASP A 72 10.71 7.14 -15.49
C ASP A 72 11.07 5.70 -15.88
N GLY A 73 10.41 5.18 -16.92
CA GLY A 73 10.64 3.83 -17.45
C GLY A 73 9.90 2.71 -16.72
N ARG A 74 9.17 3.02 -15.64
CA ARG A 74 8.26 2.09 -14.95
C ARG A 74 6.83 2.26 -15.44
N THR A 75 6.08 1.17 -15.52
CA THR A 75 4.69 1.14 -15.98
C THR A 75 3.76 1.09 -14.77
N PHE A 76 2.85 2.04 -14.67
CA PHE A 76 1.88 2.14 -13.57
C PHE A 76 0.48 1.89 -14.06
N ALA A 77 -0.30 1.14 -13.28
CA ALA A 77 -1.74 1.05 -13.40
C ALA A 77 -2.38 1.95 -12.34
N PHE A 78 -3.30 2.79 -12.79
CA PHE A 78 -4.15 3.65 -11.97
C PHE A 78 -5.54 3.04 -12.03
N ILE A 79 -6.08 2.60 -10.91
CA ILE A 79 -7.38 1.94 -10.81
C ILE A 79 -8.28 2.82 -9.94
N GLY A 80 -9.20 3.52 -10.59
CA GLY A 80 -10.21 4.33 -9.93
C GLY A 80 -11.24 3.45 -9.22
N LEU A 81 -11.59 3.80 -7.99
CA LEU A 81 -12.55 3.08 -7.16
C LEU A 81 -13.83 3.88 -6.99
N GLU A 82 -14.95 3.19 -7.15
CA GLU A 82 -16.29 3.62 -6.73
C GLU A 82 -16.47 3.52 -5.22
N ARG A 83 -17.53 4.18 -4.72
CA ARG A 83 -17.97 4.18 -3.31
C ARG A 83 -17.00 4.83 -2.33
N VAL A 84 -15.94 4.13 -1.92
CA VAL A 84 -14.94 4.69 -0.99
C VAL A 84 -14.14 5.80 -1.66
N GLY A 85 -14.11 5.78 -3.00
CA GLY A 85 -13.44 6.75 -3.85
C GLY A 85 -11.97 6.50 -4.01
N GLY A 86 -11.33 7.42 -4.71
CA GLY A 86 -9.89 7.41 -4.90
C GLY A 86 -9.40 6.52 -6.03
N ILE A 87 -8.07 6.46 -6.14
CA ILE A 87 -7.32 5.75 -7.17
C ILE A 87 -6.28 4.90 -6.48
N MET A 88 -6.34 3.60 -6.70
CA MET A 88 -5.24 2.69 -6.39
C MET A 88 -4.17 2.82 -7.46
N VAL A 89 -2.92 2.98 -7.05
CA VAL A 89 -1.77 3.04 -7.94
C VAL A 89 -0.94 1.78 -7.73
N TYR A 90 -0.66 1.05 -8.80
CA TYR A 90 0.23 -0.11 -8.79
C TYR A 90 1.36 0.10 -9.79
N ASP A 91 2.57 -0.29 -9.42
CA ASP A 91 3.63 -0.54 -10.38
C ASP A 91 3.41 -1.93 -10.98
N VAL A 92 3.16 -1.97 -12.29
CA VAL A 92 2.93 -3.18 -13.08
C VAL A 92 4.09 -3.46 -14.05
N SER A 93 5.25 -2.83 -13.84
CA SER A 93 6.48 -3.08 -14.62
C SER A 93 6.87 -4.56 -14.62
N ASN A 94 6.61 -5.24 -13.50
CA ASN A 94 6.60 -6.70 -13.42
C ASN A 94 5.15 -7.22 -13.37
N PRO A 95 4.53 -7.60 -14.50
CA PRO A 95 3.13 -7.97 -14.54
C PRO A 95 2.79 -9.26 -13.80
N THR A 96 3.78 -10.09 -13.44
CA THR A 96 3.55 -11.29 -12.61
C THR A 96 3.58 -11.00 -11.11
N ASN A 97 4.10 -9.84 -10.71
CA ASN A 97 4.16 -9.39 -9.33
C ASN A 97 4.01 -7.87 -9.26
N PRO A 98 2.83 -7.31 -9.61
CA PRO A 98 2.54 -5.90 -9.40
C PRO A 98 2.67 -5.51 -7.93
N LEU A 99 3.09 -4.28 -7.70
CA LEU A 99 3.31 -3.75 -6.35
C LEU A 99 2.40 -2.56 -6.14
N PHE A 100 1.63 -2.58 -5.04
CA PHE A 100 0.86 -1.42 -4.63
C PHE A 100 1.81 -0.26 -4.31
N VAL A 101 1.48 0.93 -4.79
CA VAL A 101 2.31 2.13 -4.64
C VAL A 101 1.64 3.08 -3.65
N GLN A 102 0.45 3.54 -4.01
CA GLN A 102 -0.26 4.52 -3.18
C GLN A 102 -1.76 4.49 -3.48
N TYR A 103 -2.51 5.05 -2.55
CA TYR A 103 -3.92 5.31 -2.72
C TYR A 103 -4.16 6.82 -2.69
N ILE A 104 -4.58 7.36 -3.83
CA ILE A 104 -4.81 8.79 -4.02
C ILE A 104 -6.30 9.06 -3.82
N ASN A 105 -6.68 9.94 -2.91
CA ASN A 105 -8.08 10.33 -2.75
C ASN A 105 -8.20 11.80 -2.34
N ASN A 106 -9.15 12.52 -2.94
CA ASN A 106 -9.47 13.93 -2.64
C ASN A 106 -10.75 14.08 -1.80
N ARG A 107 -11.27 12.99 -1.24
CA ARG A 107 -12.46 12.96 -0.41
C ARG A 107 -12.23 13.59 0.95
N ASP A 108 -13.15 14.46 1.36
CA ASP A 108 -13.32 14.86 2.75
C ASP A 108 -14.22 13.83 3.47
N PHE A 109 -13.59 12.93 4.20
CA PHE A 109 -14.27 11.85 4.94
C PHE A 109 -15.14 12.35 6.11
N ALA A 110 -15.07 13.63 6.48
CA ALA A 110 -15.97 14.23 7.47
C ALA A 110 -17.31 14.70 6.85
N GLY A 111 -17.39 14.78 5.52
CA GLY A 111 -18.57 15.21 4.78
C GLY A 111 -19.54 14.07 4.45
N ASP A 112 -20.78 14.44 4.13
CA ASP A 112 -21.79 13.50 3.61
C ASP A 112 -21.36 12.99 2.22
N PRO A 113 -21.12 11.67 2.03
CA PRO A 113 -20.71 11.09 0.75
C PRO A 113 -21.64 11.48 -0.41
N ALA A 114 -22.94 11.63 -0.16
CA ALA A 114 -23.90 11.98 -1.21
C ALA A 114 -23.91 13.49 -1.56
N ALA A 115 -23.10 14.29 -0.87
CA ALA A 115 -22.99 15.73 -1.08
C ALA A 115 -21.63 16.06 -1.70
N GLY A 116 -21.61 16.86 -2.77
CA GLY A 116 -20.36 17.32 -3.40
C GLY A 116 -19.42 18.13 -2.50
N THR A 117 -19.82 18.45 -1.26
CA THR A 117 -18.96 19.05 -0.23
C THR A 117 -18.03 18.05 0.45
N ALA A 118 -18.30 16.74 0.35
CA ALA A 118 -17.46 15.68 0.92
C ALA A 118 -16.33 15.23 -0.01
N GLY A 119 -16.10 15.95 -1.10
CA GLY A 119 -15.24 15.49 -2.20
C GLY A 119 -15.91 14.40 -3.03
N ASP A 120 -15.11 13.65 -3.80
CA ASP A 120 -15.61 12.77 -4.85
C ASP A 120 -15.42 11.28 -4.50
N LEU A 121 -16.49 10.49 -4.64
CA LEU A 121 -16.55 9.09 -4.23
C LEU A 121 -16.19 8.09 -5.34
N GLY A 122 -16.03 8.56 -6.56
CA GLY A 122 -15.96 7.71 -7.72
C GLY A 122 -15.42 8.51 -8.91
N PRO A 123 -14.35 8.04 -9.56
CA PRO A 123 -13.94 8.59 -10.82
C PRO A 123 -14.80 8.01 -11.96
N GLU A 124 -15.47 8.88 -12.71
CA GLU A 124 -16.21 8.55 -13.96
C GLU A 124 -15.26 8.39 -15.16
N GLY A 125 -13.98 8.72 -14.95
CA GLY A 125 -12.95 8.54 -15.95
C GLY A 125 -11.59 8.98 -15.42
N ILE A 126 -10.56 8.27 -15.86
CA ILE A 126 -9.18 8.60 -15.54
C ILE A 126 -8.33 8.61 -16.80
N VAL A 127 -7.43 9.59 -16.91
CA VAL A 127 -6.52 9.75 -18.04
C VAL A 127 -5.14 10.09 -17.52
N PHE A 128 -4.15 9.27 -17.87
CA PHE A 128 -2.75 9.58 -17.63
C PHE A 128 -2.21 10.54 -18.70
N ILE A 129 -1.45 11.53 -18.26
CA ILE A 129 -0.76 12.51 -19.10
C ILE A 129 0.73 12.41 -18.79
N SER A 130 1.54 12.08 -19.80
CA SER A 130 2.98 11.93 -19.61
C SER A 130 3.64 13.27 -19.24
N ALA A 131 4.79 13.22 -18.58
CA ALA A 131 5.61 14.40 -18.28
C ALA A 131 5.94 15.22 -19.54
N ALA A 132 6.14 14.56 -20.69
CA ALA A 132 6.43 15.22 -21.95
C ALA A 132 5.23 15.98 -22.54
N ASP A 133 4.00 15.52 -22.24
CA ASP A 133 2.76 16.12 -22.72
C ASP A 133 2.13 17.09 -21.69
N SER A 134 2.65 17.08 -20.45
CA SER A 134 2.16 17.89 -19.35
C SER A 134 2.68 19.34 -19.41
N PRO A 135 1.85 20.34 -19.07
CA PRO A 135 2.28 21.73 -18.96
C PRO A 135 3.20 21.99 -17.76
N THR A 136 3.25 21.09 -16.77
CA THR A 136 4.10 21.22 -15.58
C THR A 136 5.49 20.60 -15.78
N GLY A 137 5.64 19.74 -16.80
CA GLY A 137 6.82 18.90 -16.97
C GLY A 137 6.85 17.65 -16.07
N SER A 138 5.86 17.48 -15.19
CA SER A 138 5.63 16.28 -14.37
C SER A 138 4.47 15.46 -14.94
N ALA A 139 4.44 14.15 -14.67
CA ALA A 139 3.33 13.31 -15.10
C ALA A 139 2.05 13.68 -14.34
N LEU A 140 0.90 13.70 -15.00
CA LEU A 140 -0.38 14.05 -14.37
C LEU A 140 -1.39 12.93 -14.53
N LEU A 141 -2.31 12.82 -13.56
CA LEU A 141 -3.52 12.01 -13.68
C LEU A 141 -4.73 12.94 -13.65
N ALA A 142 -5.46 13.00 -14.77
CA ALA A 142 -6.72 13.71 -14.86
C ALA A 142 -7.86 12.78 -14.48
N VAL A 143 -8.68 13.21 -13.53
CA VAL A 143 -9.75 12.42 -12.93
C VAL A 143 -11.06 13.18 -13.07
N ALA A 144 -12.00 12.63 -13.83
CA ALA A 144 -13.35 13.14 -13.92
C ALA A 144 -14.15 12.64 -12.72
N ASN A 145 -14.70 13.57 -11.95
CA ASN A 145 -15.33 13.27 -10.69
C ASN A 145 -16.84 13.16 -10.84
N GLU A 146 -17.43 12.06 -10.36
CA GLU A 146 -18.86 11.81 -10.46
C GLU A 146 -19.70 12.85 -9.71
N VAL A 147 -19.46 12.95 -8.39
CA VAL A 147 -20.38 13.62 -7.46
C VAL A 147 -20.33 15.14 -7.63
N SER A 148 -19.13 15.72 -7.72
CA SER A 148 -18.97 17.16 -7.93
C SER A 148 -19.14 17.60 -9.39
N GLY A 149 -19.03 16.67 -10.36
CA GLY A 149 -19.01 16.99 -11.79
C GLY A 149 -17.78 17.81 -12.21
N THR A 150 -16.70 17.76 -11.43
CA THR A 150 -15.45 18.50 -11.69
C THR A 150 -14.38 17.59 -12.32
N THR A 151 -13.21 18.16 -12.62
CA THR A 151 -12.03 17.39 -13.00
C THR A 151 -10.89 17.77 -12.07
N THR A 152 -10.34 16.78 -11.37
CA THR A 152 -9.12 16.93 -10.58
C THR A 152 -7.91 16.59 -11.45
N LEU A 153 -6.83 17.37 -11.32
CA LEU A 153 -5.52 17.03 -11.85
C LEU A 153 -4.63 16.70 -10.67
N PHE A 154 -4.19 15.45 -10.57
CA PHE A 154 -3.14 15.05 -9.65
C PHE A 154 -1.81 15.19 -10.35
N ASP A 155 -0.87 15.89 -9.71
CA ASP A 155 0.54 15.76 -10.07
C ASP A 155 0.97 14.39 -9.57
N ILE A 156 1.22 13.48 -10.51
CA ILE A 156 1.78 12.17 -10.20
C ILE A 156 3.28 12.37 -10.26
N GLU A 157 3.77 13.02 -9.22
CA GLU A 157 5.18 12.95 -8.92
C GLU A 157 5.52 11.48 -8.69
N SER A 158 6.77 11.15 -8.95
CA SER A 158 7.34 9.88 -8.55
C SER A 158 7.44 9.83 -7.01
N ASN A 159 6.33 9.96 -6.27
CA ASN A 159 6.19 9.48 -4.88
C ASN A 159 6.05 7.97 -4.96
N ILE A 160 7.13 7.44 -5.48
CA ILE A 160 7.34 6.07 -5.84
C ILE A 160 7.57 5.39 -4.50
N THR A 161 6.66 4.50 -4.18
CA THR A 161 7.05 3.18 -3.69
C THR A 161 8.16 2.67 -4.55
N GLN A 162 9.35 2.97 -4.07
CA GLN A 162 10.61 2.53 -4.58
C GLN A 162 10.58 1.05 -4.29
N ALA A 163 9.93 0.31 -5.18
CA ALA A 163 10.07 -1.10 -5.38
C ALA A 163 11.45 -1.28 -5.99
N GLY A 164 12.43 -1.65 -5.18
CA GLY A 164 13.75 -1.93 -5.70
C GLY A 164 13.73 -3.15 -6.62
N SER A 165 14.74 -3.19 -7.50
CA SER A 165 15.12 -4.40 -8.24
C SER A 165 15.90 -5.36 -7.33
N THR A 166 17.21 -5.57 -7.52
CA THR A 166 18.00 -6.38 -6.59
C THR A 166 19.17 -5.59 -6.03
N GLY A 167 19.16 -5.27 -4.74
CA GLY A 167 20.26 -4.60 -4.05
C GLY A 167 20.28 -3.09 -4.28
N GLU A 168 19.30 -2.40 -3.72
CA GLU A 168 19.00 -0.99 -3.93
C GLU A 168 19.52 -0.06 -2.83
N ASN A 169 19.59 1.22 -3.19
CA ASN A 169 19.65 2.32 -2.23
C ASN A 169 18.45 3.23 -2.49
N LEU A 170 17.38 3.02 -1.75
CA LEU A 170 16.13 3.74 -1.84
C LEU A 170 16.12 4.89 -0.84
N VAL A 171 15.76 6.08 -1.33
CA VAL A 171 15.64 7.28 -0.49
C VAL A 171 14.31 7.93 -0.82
N GLY A 172 13.42 8.06 0.16
CA GLY A 172 12.17 8.79 0.06
C GLY A 172 12.40 10.31 0.08
N THR A 173 11.32 11.03 0.35
CA THR A 173 11.18 12.46 0.16
C THR A 173 11.03 13.18 1.50
N ASP A 174 10.58 14.44 1.46
CA ASP A 174 10.24 15.19 2.68
C ASP A 174 8.76 14.99 3.08
N GLY A 175 8.01 14.11 2.40
CA GLY A 175 6.62 13.79 2.71
C GLY A 175 6.41 12.30 2.91
N ASN A 176 5.21 11.92 3.33
CA ASN A 176 4.86 10.54 3.66
C ASN A 176 5.03 9.58 2.47
N ASP A 177 5.95 8.64 2.59
CA ASP A 177 6.31 7.68 1.56
C ASP A 177 5.97 6.24 1.96
N PHE A 178 5.67 5.40 0.97
CA PHE A 178 5.68 3.95 1.12
C PHE A 178 6.93 3.46 0.40
N LEU A 179 7.83 2.69 1.01
CA LEU A 179 9.10 2.24 0.42
C LEU A 179 9.23 0.71 0.53
N PHE A 180 9.53 0.02 -0.59
CA PHE A 180 9.64 -1.44 -0.65
C PHE A 180 10.92 -1.92 -1.33
N GLY A 181 11.90 -2.43 -0.60
CA GLY A 181 13.19 -2.85 -1.18
C GLY A 181 13.08 -3.86 -2.31
N GLY A 182 12.17 -4.83 -2.18
CA GLY A 182 12.03 -5.90 -3.17
C GLY A 182 13.03 -7.02 -2.89
N PRO A 183 13.38 -7.87 -3.87
CA PRO A 183 14.30 -8.97 -3.64
C PRO A 183 15.76 -8.49 -3.65
N GLY A 184 16.49 -8.50 -2.55
CA GLY A 184 17.85 -7.98 -2.53
C GLY A 184 18.37 -7.76 -1.12
N ASN A 185 19.54 -7.13 -1.02
CA ASN A 185 19.97 -6.55 0.25
C ASN A 185 19.99 -5.05 0.03
N ASP A 186 18.95 -4.39 0.50
CA ASP A 186 18.62 -3.02 0.16
C ASP A 186 18.96 -2.08 1.32
N THR A 187 19.18 -0.81 1.00
CA THR A 187 19.26 0.28 1.98
C THR A 187 18.11 1.21 1.70
N ILE A 188 17.23 1.42 2.67
CA ILE A 188 16.01 2.22 2.53
C ILE A 188 16.03 3.34 3.56
N THR A 189 15.84 4.56 3.11
CA THR A 189 15.73 5.76 3.95
C THR A 189 14.40 6.45 3.66
N GLY A 190 13.57 6.64 4.68
CA GLY A 190 12.25 7.29 4.63
C GLY A 190 12.36 8.75 4.24
N GLY A 191 12.95 9.55 5.13
CA GLY A 191 13.17 10.97 4.90
C GLY A 191 12.43 11.80 5.94
N LEU A 192 11.69 12.83 5.54
CA LEU A 192 10.77 13.50 6.46
C LEU A 192 9.35 13.04 6.15
N GLY A 193 8.46 13.06 7.15
CA GLY A 193 7.08 12.61 6.99
C GLY A 193 6.84 11.28 7.69
N ASP A 194 5.59 10.83 7.69
CA ASP A 194 5.22 9.54 8.29
C ASP A 194 5.32 8.46 7.21
N ASP A 195 6.37 7.64 7.27
CA ASP A 195 6.71 6.70 6.20
C ASP A 195 6.32 5.24 6.53
N LEU A 196 6.17 4.41 5.51
CA LEU A 196 6.00 2.96 5.63
C LEU A 196 7.11 2.24 4.87
N LEU A 197 8.00 1.56 5.59
CA LEU A 197 9.19 0.91 5.04
C LEU A 197 9.09 -0.61 5.14
N ARG A 198 9.30 -1.32 4.03
CA ARG A 198 9.40 -2.79 3.98
C ARG A 198 10.63 -3.19 3.17
N GLY A 199 11.51 -4.01 3.74
CA GLY A 199 12.71 -4.50 3.05
C GLY A 199 12.35 -5.39 1.85
N GLY A 200 11.49 -6.38 2.08
CA GLY A 200 11.24 -7.42 1.08
C GLY A 200 12.28 -8.54 1.20
N PRO A 201 12.36 -9.48 0.23
CA PRO A 201 13.23 -10.63 0.36
C PRO A 201 14.74 -10.31 0.35
N GLY A 202 15.38 -10.31 1.53
CA GLY A 202 16.80 -10.50 1.75
C GLY A 202 17.28 -9.98 3.11
N SER A 203 18.31 -9.15 3.14
CA SER A 203 18.80 -8.57 4.41
C SER A 203 18.99 -7.08 4.23
N ASP A 204 17.99 -6.33 4.67
CA ASP A 204 17.85 -4.92 4.35
C ASP A 204 18.22 -4.03 5.54
N ALA A 205 18.59 -2.78 5.24
CA ALA A 205 18.84 -1.75 6.22
C ALA A 205 17.79 -0.64 6.06
N LEU A 206 16.96 -0.44 7.08
CA LEU A 206 15.82 0.48 7.05
C LEU A 206 16.04 1.64 8.03
N THR A 207 15.89 2.87 7.55
CA THR A 207 16.01 4.12 8.30
C THR A 207 14.76 4.96 8.08
N GLY A 208 14.02 5.33 9.12
CA GLY A 208 12.82 6.18 9.01
C GLY A 208 13.15 7.65 8.81
N ASP A 209 14.23 8.11 9.46
CA ASP A 209 14.61 9.51 9.65
C ASP A 209 13.61 10.30 10.51
N GLY A 210 12.69 11.06 9.93
CA GLY A 210 11.93 12.07 10.68
C GLY A 210 10.43 12.02 10.46
N GLY A 211 9.70 11.50 11.43
CA GLY A 211 8.25 11.48 11.47
C GLY A 211 7.79 10.27 12.26
N SER A 212 6.54 9.85 12.09
CA SER A 212 6.00 8.65 12.73
C SER A 212 6.02 7.49 11.73
N ASP A 213 7.07 6.69 11.77
CA ASP A 213 7.34 5.70 10.72
C ASP A 213 6.84 4.31 11.06
N THR A 214 6.50 3.52 10.04
CA THR A 214 6.07 2.12 10.17
C THR A 214 7.03 1.19 9.45
N PHE A 215 7.76 0.37 10.21
CA PHE A 215 8.65 -0.65 9.66
C PHE A 215 7.91 -1.99 9.58
N VAL A 216 7.69 -2.50 8.37
CA VAL A 216 6.89 -3.69 8.11
C VAL A 216 7.76 -4.94 8.10
N LEU A 217 7.37 -5.92 8.91
CA LEU A 217 8.02 -7.21 9.02
C LEU A 217 7.14 -8.31 8.42
N ALA A 218 7.74 -9.16 7.59
CA ALA A 218 7.09 -10.34 7.03
C ALA A 218 7.95 -11.60 7.21
N PRO A 219 7.34 -12.77 7.45
CA PRO A 219 8.06 -14.04 7.50
C PRO A 219 8.56 -14.46 6.11
N GLY A 220 9.74 -15.08 6.04
CA GLY A 220 10.32 -15.56 4.78
C GLY A 220 10.98 -14.48 3.93
N GLU A 221 11.03 -13.24 4.41
CA GLU A 221 11.72 -12.12 3.76
C GLU A 221 13.17 -11.98 4.24
N GLY A 222 13.60 -12.71 5.27
CA GLY A 222 14.98 -12.67 5.74
C GLY A 222 15.12 -11.84 7.01
N THR A 223 16.25 -11.15 7.18
CA THR A 223 16.57 -10.45 8.43
C THR A 223 16.97 -9.01 8.17
N ASP A 224 16.09 -8.10 8.58
CA ASP A 224 16.28 -6.67 8.41
C ASP A 224 17.01 -6.04 9.60
N THR A 225 17.63 -4.90 9.35
CA THR A 225 18.26 -4.04 10.34
C THR A 225 17.56 -2.69 10.34
N ILE A 226 16.83 -2.39 11.42
CA ILE A 226 16.17 -1.10 11.61
C ILE A 226 17.11 -0.21 12.41
N THR A 227 17.45 0.95 11.86
CA THR A 227 18.62 1.70 12.31
C THR A 227 18.34 2.79 13.35
N ASP A 228 17.11 3.31 13.40
CA ASP A 228 16.78 4.55 14.12
C ASP A 228 15.41 4.53 14.81
N PHE A 229 14.79 3.34 14.96
CA PHE A 229 13.47 3.19 15.57
C PHE A 229 13.33 3.88 16.94
N SER A 230 12.35 4.77 17.03
CA SER A 230 12.01 5.61 18.18
C SER A 230 10.74 5.10 18.87
N VAL A 231 10.89 4.47 20.04
CA VAL A 231 9.74 3.98 20.81
C VAL A 231 8.82 5.14 21.23
N GLY A 232 7.55 5.06 20.83
CA GLY A 232 6.53 6.07 21.15
C GLY A 232 6.32 7.11 20.05
N GLU A 233 7.09 6.99 18.97
CA GLU A 233 6.94 7.76 17.73
C GLU A 233 6.73 6.81 16.55
N ASP A 234 7.54 5.76 16.45
CA ASP A 234 7.46 4.77 15.37
C ASP A 234 6.64 3.53 15.73
N PHE A 235 6.26 2.80 14.69
CA PHE A 235 5.44 1.60 14.73
C PHE A 235 6.09 0.44 13.97
N ILE A 236 5.71 -0.77 14.37
CA ILE A 236 6.07 -2.02 13.72
C ILE A 236 4.84 -2.59 13.05
N GLY A 237 4.92 -2.70 11.72
CA GLY A 237 3.93 -3.35 10.90
C GLY A 237 4.13 -4.86 10.83
N LEU A 238 3.04 -5.64 10.86
CA LEU A 238 3.09 -7.10 10.71
C LEU A 238 2.31 -7.54 9.48
N ALA A 239 3.01 -8.07 8.48
CA ALA A 239 2.46 -8.53 7.21
C ALA A 239 2.23 -10.05 7.19
N GLU A 240 1.57 -10.54 6.12
CA GLU A 240 1.37 -11.97 5.84
C GLU A 240 0.64 -12.74 6.96
N GLY A 241 -0.27 -12.06 7.66
CA GLY A 241 -1.09 -12.63 8.73
C GLY A 241 -0.33 -12.88 10.04
N LEU A 242 0.85 -12.29 10.19
CA LEU A 242 1.64 -12.32 11.41
C LEU A 242 0.94 -11.49 12.51
N THR A 243 0.93 -12.00 13.74
CA THR A 243 0.34 -11.33 14.90
C THR A 243 1.36 -11.19 16.02
N PHE A 244 1.22 -10.14 16.85
CA PHE A 244 2.12 -9.90 17.98
C PHE A 244 2.30 -11.13 18.89
N GLY A 245 1.21 -11.87 19.15
CA GLY A 245 1.24 -13.05 20.00
C GLY A 245 2.07 -14.23 19.46
N GLN A 246 2.49 -14.18 18.20
CA GLN A 246 3.36 -15.18 17.57
C GLN A 246 4.85 -14.82 17.65
N LEU A 247 5.18 -13.59 18.09
CA LEU A 247 6.54 -13.09 18.08
C LEU A 247 7.29 -13.46 19.37
N SER A 248 8.58 -13.67 19.22
CA SER A 248 9.53 -13.70 20.33
C SER A 248 10.44 -12.49 20.22
N ILE A 249 10.46 -11.68 21.28
CA ILE A 249 11.27 -10.47 21.39
C ILE A 249 12.38 -10.73 22.42
N SER A 250 13.61 -10.38 22.07
CA SER A 250 14.79 -10.64 22.91
C SER A 250 15.90 -9.63 22.66
N ASP A 251 16.85 -9.50 23.59
CA ASP A 251 18.07 -8.71 23.41
C ASP A 251 19.20 -9.59 22.84
N ASP A 252 20.06 -9.01 21.99
CA ASP A 252 21.16 -9.71 21.33
C ASP A 252 22.45 -9.79 22.17
N GLY A 253 22.45 -9.21 23.37
CA GLY A 253 23.60 -9.07 24.26
C GLY A 253 24.50 -7.86 23.93
N CYS A 254 24.20 -7.12 22.86
CA CYS A 254 24.90 -5.93 22.40
C CYS A 254 24.04 -4.66 22.52
N GLY A 255 22.83 -4.77 23.09
CA GLY A 255 21.89 -3.66 23.25
C GLY A 255 20.98 -3.44 22.05
N ASN A 256 20.82 -4.44 21.18
CA ASN A 256 19.85 -4.42 20.09
C ASN A 256 18.69 -5.37 20.41
N ALA A 257 17.47 -4.95 20.08
CA ALA A 257 16.32 -5.83 20.15
C ALA A 257 16.22 -6.71 18.90
N LEU A 258 15.78 -7.94 19.09
CA LEU A 258 15.55 -8.94 18.06
C LEU A 258 14.09 -9.35 18.07
N ILE A 259 13.43 -9.23 16.92
CA ILE A 259 12.09 -9.79 16.71
C ILE A 259 12.21 -11.07 15.90
N ARG A 260 11.60 -12.14 16.40
CA ARG A 260 11.63 -13.47 15.80
C ARG A 260 10.25 -14.05 15.62
N PHE A 261 10.10 -14.82 14.55
CA PHE A 261 8.96 -15.71 14.33
C PHE A 261 9.48 -17.13 14.09
N ASN A 262 9.06 -18.08 14.92
CA ASN A 262 9.61 -19.43 14.94
C ASN A 262 11.15 -19.44 15.08
N ASN A 263 11.87 -19.94 14.07
CA ASN A 263 13.33 -20.00 14.04
C ASN A 263 13.96 -18.87 13.20
N GLU A 264 13.15 -18.00 12.63
CA GLU A 264 13.58 -16.88 11.79
C GLU A 264 13.74 -15.62 12.64
N THR A 265 14.81 -14.86 12.37
CA THR A 265 14.93 -13.50 12.89
C THR A 265 14.40 -12.58 11.80
N LEU A 266 13.29 -11.90 12.10
CA LEU A 266 12.67 -10.98 11.15
C LEU A 266 13.45 -9.67 11.10
N ALA A 267 13.84 -9.18 12.26
CA ALA A 267 14.47 -7.87 12.38
C ALA A 267 15.38 -7.74 13.60
N VAL A 268 16.42 -6.91 13.43
CA VAL A 268 17.30 -6.38 14.47
C VAL A 268 17.04 -4.87 14.58
N PHE A 269 16.70 -4.38 15.76
CA PHE A 269 16.48 -2.96 16.05
C PHE A 269 17.69 -2.41 16.79
N ASN A 270 18.46 -1.57 16.13
CA ASN A 270 19.73 -1.08 16.66
C ASN A 270 19.51 -0.13 17.83
N GLY A 271 20.13 -0.44 18.97
CA GLY A 271 20.08 0.42 20.16
C GLY A 271 18.71 0.53 20.84
N VAL A 272 17.75 -0.32 20.48
CA VAL A 272 16.42 -0.36 21.08
C VAL A 272 16.38 -1.39 22.21
N ASP A 273 15.85 -0.99 23.38
CA ASP A 273 15.62 -1.92 24.49
C ASP A 273 14.44 -2.85 24.15
N ALA A 274 14.72 -4.15 24.08
CA ALA A 274 13.74 -5.19 23.77
C ALA A 274 12.51 -5.18 24.71
N ASN A 275 12.64 -4.69 25.94
CA ASN A 275 11.53 -4.61 26.90
C ASN A 275 10.52 -3.51 26.57
N LEU A 276 10.89 -2.55 25.71
CA LEU A 276 10.03 -1.45 25.28
C LEU A 276 9.19 -1.80 24.05
N LEU A 277 9.50 -2.89 23.34
CA LEU A 277 8.74 -3.38 22.21
C LEU A 277 7.52 -4.19 22.68
N THR A 278 6.58 -3.51 23.34
CA THR A 278 5.29 -4.08 23.77
C THR A 278 4.26 -4.00 22.66
N ASP A 279 3.10 -4.64 22.84
CA ASP A 279 1.98 -4.63 21.89
C ASP A 279 1.59 -3.22 21.38
N THR A 280 1.79 -2.19 22.20
CA THR A 280 1.52 -0.78 21.86
C THR A 280 2.32 -0.21 20.71
N VAL A 281 3.50 -0.76 20.37
CA VAL A 281 4.29 -0.30 19.22
C VAL A 281 3.98 -1.09 17.95
N PHE A 282 3.11 -2.10 18.02
CA PHE A 282 2.72 -2.89 16.86
C PHE A 282 1.40 -2.39 16.30
N THR A 283 1.32 -2.31 14.98
CA THR A 283 0.11 -1.97 14.25
C THR A 283 -0.30 -3.13 13.34
N THR A 284 -1.60 -3.37 13.25
CA THR A 284 -2.18 -4.32 12.27
C THR A 284 -2.35 -3.69 10.89
N SER A 285 -1.99 -2.42 10.72
CA SER A 285 -2.23 -1.62 9.51
C SER A 285 -1.05 -1.63 8.53
N ALA A 286 -0.35 -2.75 8.39
CA ALA A 286 0.87 -2.80 7.59
C ALA A 286 0.89 -4.02 6.67
N ILE A 287 0.23 -3.83 5.51
CA ILE A 287 0.25 -4.66 4.30
C ILE A 287 -0.14 -6.13 4.52
#